data_AF-A0AAN9GLE2-F1
#
_entry.id   AF-A0AAN9GLE2-F1
#
_cell.length_a   1.000
_cell.length_b   1.000
_cell.length_c   1.000
_cell.angle_alpha   90.00
_cell.angle_beta   90.00
_cell.angle_gamma   90.00
#
_symmetry.space_group_name_H-M   'P 1'
#
loop_
_entity.id
_entity.type
_entity.pdbx_description
1 polymer ?
#
loop_
_entity_poly.entity_id
_entity_poly.type
_entity_poly.pdbx_seq_one_letter_code
_entity_poly.pdbx_strand_id
1 'polypeptide(L)'
;MEVLLWILAALLPSVCLGVTFDEDFVDATTVQEERECHGTSVGFGYSGTLELHYQQLRKRYVGCTYVHGNLEITNLDDSVLTYELDFLDSIKYVSGYVLIGLSTQVERIPLMSLEVIRGNHTYRIQGEEYALVVALTSRDTTPVMGLRHLHMPKLKEISRGKVMFSQNPLLSHMGTVAWDIITRGRPDSMYLSDEKAFSFKDEVCPVVCKVDEDLSLCWGEEPNLCQDVVVGYCNETCGWRCYGPEADNCCHPDCAVGCTGPGPQECLVCKDYMLDEECVGYCPAKTYPKMQTCVRF
;
A
#
# COMPACT_ATOMS: atom_id res chain seq x y z
N MET A 1 -18.69 -84.50 44.74
CA MET A 1 -17.32 -84.23 45.19
C MET A 1 -17.31 -82.77 45.63
N GLU A 2 -17.23 -82.57 46.93
CA GLU A 2 -17.34 -81.29 47.64
C GLU A 2 -16.19 -80.33 47.32
N VAL A 3 -16.41 -79.04 47.64
CA VAL A 3 -15.52 -78.10 48.39
C VAL A 3 -15.83 -76.68 47.88
N LEU A 4 -16.64 -75.87 48.58
CA LEU A 4 -16.33 -74.97 49.72
C LEU A 4 -15.34 -73.80 49.45
N LEU A 5 -15.92 -72.60 49.28
CA LEU A 5 -15.90 -71.46 50.22
C LEU A 5 -14.68 -70.49 50.33
N TRP A 6 -14.92 -69.21 49.96
CA TRP A 6 -14.75 -67.93 50.74
C TRP A 6 -14.10 -66.73 49.98
N ILE A 7 -14.95 -65.72 49.71
CA ILE A 7 -14.85 -64.24 49.87
C ILE A 7 -13.47 -63.53 49.92
N LEU A 8 -13.28 -62.48 49.10
CA LEU A 8 -13.00 -61.09 49.54
C LEU A 8 -13.04 -60.08 48.38
N ALA A 9 -13.62 -58.92 48.66
CA ALA A 9 -13.88 -57.79 47.77
C ALA A 9 -12.69 -56.81 47.68
N ALA A 10 -12.54 -56.11 46.54
CA ALA A 10 -12.32 -54.66 46.50
C ALA A 10 -12.11 -54.12 45.06
N LEU A 11 -13.05 -53.26 44.65
CA LEU A 11 -12.89 -51.94 44.03
C LEU A 11 -12.49 -51.77 42.53
N LEU A 12 -13.45 -51.09 41.85
CA LEU A 12 -13.41 -50.21 40.66
C LEU A 12 -13.73 -50.80 39.28
N PRO A 13 -14.91 -50.42 38.73
CA PRO A 13 -15.03 -50.10 37.32
C PRO A 13 -15.72 -48.75 37.14
N SER A 14 -15.04 -47.79 36.51
CA SER A 14 -15.74 -46.70 35.82
C SER A 14 -15.07 -46.46 34.48
N VAL A 15 -15.59 -47.20 33.49
CA VAL A 15 -15.57 -46.82 32.09
C VAL A 15 -16.51 -45.62 31.96
N CYS A 16 -15.99 -44.46 31.59
CA CYS A 16 -16.80 -43.37 31.02
C CYS A 16 -16.31 -43.11 29.60
N LEU A 17 -17.26 -43.26 28.67
CA LEU A 17 -17.16 -43.04 27.24
C LEU A 17 -16.72 -41.60 26.91
N GLY A 18 -15.96 -41.48 25.83
CA GLY A 18 -15.50 -40.22 25.29
C GLY A 18 -16.64 -39.31 24.85
N VAL A 19 -16.46 -38.03 25.16
CA VAL A 19 -16.96 -36.91 24.38
C VAL A 19 -15.74 -36.02 24.20
N THR A 20 -15.16 -36.03 23.00
CA THR A 20 -14.19 -35.02 22.58
C THR A 20 -14.97 -33.73 22.41
N PHE A 21 -14.73 -32.76 23.29
CA PHE A 21 -15.14 -31.38 23.06
C PHE A 21 -14.28 -30.85 21.90
N ASP A 22 -14.93 -30.59 20.77
CA ASP A 22 -14.42 -29.66 19.76
C ASP A 22 -14.27 -28.31 20.45
N GLU A 23 -13.03 -27.88 20.66
CA GLU A 23 -12.76 -26.47 20.96
C GLU A 23 -12.97 -25.71 19.64
N ASP A 24 -14.09 -24.99 19.57
CA ASP A 24 -14.39 -24.05 18.50
C ASP A 24 -13.15 -23.21 18.18
N PHE A 25 -12.70 -23.34 16.94
CA PHE A 25 -11.68 -22.53 16.30
C PHE A 25 -12.18 -21.09 16.26
N VAL A 26 -11.88 -20.32 17.30
CA VAL A 26 -12.02 -18.87 17.28
C VAL A 26 -10.94 -18.34 16.33
N ASP A 27 -11.37 -18.03 15.12
CA ASP A 27 -10.59 -17.29 14.14
C ASP A 27 -10.20 -15.94 14.76
N ALA A 28 -8.99 -15.90 15.32
CA ALA A 28 -8.36 -14.67 15.72
C ALA A 28 -7.88 -13.97 14.44
N THR A 29 -8.82 -13.37 13.70
CA THR A 29 -8.49 -12.21 12.87
C THR A 29 -7.93 -11.17 13.82
N THR A 30 -6.61 -11.15 13.93
CA THR A 30 -5.88 -10.09 14.61
C THR A 30 -6.21 -8.83 13.83
N VAL A 31 -7.18 -8.05 14.32
CA VAL A 31 -7.43 -6.70 13.86
C VAL A 31 -6.12 -5.96 14.06
N GLN A 32 -5.38 -5.80 12.98
CA GLN A 32 -4.10 -5.10 12.99
C GLN A 32 -4.42 -3.68 13.45
N GLU A 33 -4.00 -3.34 14.68
CA GLU A 33 -4.35 -2.08 15.32
C GLU A 33 -3.86 -0.94 14.43
N GLU A 34 -4.80 -0.16 13.88
CA GLU A 34 -4.46 0.95 13.00
C GLU A 34 -3.70 2.00 13.80
N ARG A 35 -2.52 2.37 13.30
CA ARG A 35 -1.63 3.33 13.95
C ARG A 35 -1.37 4.52 13.04
N GLU A 36 -1.76 5.69 13.54
CA GLU A 36 -1.48 6.97 12.90
C GLU A 36 -0.10 7.48 13.31
N CYS A 37 0.64 8.02 12.34
CA CYS A 37 1.90 8.70 12.55
C CYS A 37 1.93 10.01 11.79
N HIS A 38 2.62 11.00 12.34
CA HIS A 38 2.82 12.27 11.65
C HIS A 38 3.98 12.17 10.65
N GLY A 39 3.70 12.58 9.41
CA GLY A 39 4.68 12.66 8.33
C GLY A 39 5.69 13.80 8.52
N THR A 40 6.49 14.02 7.48
CA THR A 40 7.51 15.10 7.43
C THR A 40 7.22 16.07 6.29
N SER A 41 7.94 17.19 6.25
CA SER A 41 7.81 18.21 5.18
C SER A 41 9.15 18.92 4.96
N VAL A 42 10.24 18.15 4.99
CA VAL A 42 11.62 18.65 4.83
C VAL A 42 12.14 18.46 3.39
N GLY A 43 11.38 17.76 2.54
CA GLY A 43 11.78 17.44 1.17
C GLY A 43 13.04 16.59 1.14
N PHE A 44 14.04 17.04 0.39
CA PHE A 44 15.37 16.42 0.34
C PHE A 44 16.29 16.83 1.50
N GLY A 45 15.84 17.74 2.39
CA GLY A 45 16.61 18.14 3.56
C GLY A 45 16.60 17.09 4.67
N TYR A 46 17.62 17.10 5.52
CA TYR A 46 17.66 16.34 6.76
C TYR A 46 18.43 17.12 7.84
N SER A 47 18.41 16.65 9.09
CA SER A 47 19.12 17.27 10.22
C SER A 47 19.94 16.24 10.97
N GLY A 48 21.14 16.63 11.42
CA GLY A 48 22.07 15.74 12.12
C GLY A 48 22.89 14.87 11.17
N THR A 49 23.31 13.69 11.65
CA THR A 49 24.04 12.70 10.84
C THR A 49 23.08 11.83 10.04
N LEU A 50 23.56 11.18 8.97
CA LEU A 50 22.76 10.23 8.17
C LEU A 50 22.25 9.05 9.02
N GLU A 51 23.06 8.59 9.96
CA GLU A 51 22.64 7.56 10.94
C GLU A 51 21.49 8.04 11.82
N LEU A 52 21.56 9.26 12.36
CA LEU A 52 20.49 9.81 13.18
C LEU A 52 19.21 10.02 12.35
N HIS A 53 19.35 10.48 11.10
CA HIS A 53 18.24 10.64 10.17
C HIS A 53 17.52 9.31 9.92
N TYR A 54 18.26 8.25 9.61
CA TYR A 54 17.69 6.91 9.42
C TYR A 54 17.04 6.36 10.70
N GLN A 55 17.68 6.52 11.85
CA GLN A 55 17.09 6.11 13.14
C GLN A 55 15.76 6.82 13.42
N GLN A 56 15.66 8.11 13.08
CA GLN A 56 14.42 8.88 13.21
C GLN A 56 13.34 8.42 12.22
N LEU A 57 13.71 8.15 10.97
CA LEU A 57 12.82 7.58 9.95
C LEU A 57 12.20 6.27 10.44
N ARG A 58 13.05 5.33 10.90
CA ARG A 58 12.60 4.05 11.45
C ARG A 58 11.72 4.23 12.67
N LYS A 59 12.16 5.01 13.67
CA LYS A 59 11.40 5.24 14.89
C LYS A 59 10.02 5.83 14.62
N ARG A 60 9.89 6.68 13.59
CA ARG A 60 8.63 7.32 13.23
C ARG A 60 7.63 6.35 12.62
N TYR A 61 8.07 5.48 11.72
CA TYR A 61 7.17 4.69 10.88
C TYR A 61 7.05 3.21 11.25
N VAL A 62 7.85 2.69 12.19
CA VAL A 62 7.68 1.31 12.69
C VAL A 62 6.26 1.10 13.23
N GLY A 63 5.53 0.17 12.59
CA GLY A 63 4.15 -0.20 12.92
C GLY A 63 3.11 0.84 12.47
N CYS A 64 3.49 1.79 11.63
CA CYS A 64 2.57 2.80 11.12
C CYS A 64 1.68 2.24 10.02
N THR A 65 0.38 2.53 10.07
CA THR A 65 -0.55 2.16 8.98
C THR A 65 -1.08 3.39 8.25
N TYR A 66 -1.20 4.53 8.94
CA TYR A 66 -1.70 5.79 8.39
C TYR A 66 -0.68 6.91 8.61
N VAL A 67 -0.15 7.49 7.54
CA VAL A 67 0.72 8.66 7.58
C VAL A 67 -0.11 9.93 7.40
N HIS A 68 -0.23 10.70 8.48
CA HIS A 68 -0.81 12.03 8.48
C HIS A 68 0.24 13.05 8.00
N GLY A 69 0.18 13.42 6.73
CA GLY A 69 1.14 14.29 6.06
C GLY A 69 1.91 13.52 5.00
N ASN A 70 3.18 13.86 4.81
CA ASN A 70 3.98 13.30 3.72
C ASN A 70 4.91 12.19 4.24
N LEU A 71 5.13 11.18 3.40
CA LEU A 71 6.12 10.13 3.62
C LEU A 71 7.39 10.49 2.83
N GLU A 72 8.44 10.90 3.52
CA GLU A 72 9.72 11.27 2.90
C GLU A 72 10.78 10.23 3.30
N ILE A 73 11.20 9.42 2.32
CA ILE A 73 12.25 8.42 2.44
C ILE A 73 13.45 8.95 1.65
N THR A 74 14.27 9.74 2.33
CA THR A 74 15.37 10.48 1.68
C THR A 74 16.70 10.27 2.37
N ASN A 75 17.80 10.57 1.66
CA ASN A 75 19.16 10.63 2.20
C ASN A 75 19.65 9.29 2.82
N LEU A 76 19.42 8.18 2.11
CA LEU A 76 19.91 6.84 2.47
C LEU A 76 21.16 6.53 1.64
N ASP A 77 22.24 7.21 2.00
CA ASP A 77 23.39 7.49 1.13
C ASP A 77 24.76 7.16 1.74
N ASP A 78 24.82 6.73 2.99
CA ASP A 78 26.09 6.38 3.66
C ASP A 78 26.45 4.91 3.40
N SER A 79 27.57 4.67 2.72
CA SER A 79 28.03 3.32 2.38
C SER A 79 28.50 2.50 3.59
N VAL A 80 28.70 3.14 4.75
CA VAL A 80 29.09 2.47 6.00
C VAL A 80 27.85 1.95 6.74
N LEU A 81 26.67 2.49 6.45
CA LEU A 81 25.42 2.13 7.11
C LEU A 81 24.68 1.04 6.34
N THR A 82 23.92 0.23 7.08
CA THR A 82 22.99 -0.73 6.50
C THR A 82 21.57 -0.26 6.80
N TYR A 83 20.77 -0.10 5.75
CA TYR A 83 19.41 0.40 5.83
C TYR A 83 18.41 -0.75 5.70
N GLU A 84 17.64 -1.01 6.75
CA GLU A 84 16.55 -1.98 6.76
C GLU A 84 15.22 -1.23 6.69
N LEU A 85 14.46 -1.43 5.61
CA LEU A 85 13.25 -0.65 5.33
C LEU A 85 11.94 -1.45 5.46
N ASP A 86 11.99 -2.69 5.95
CA ASP A 86 10.80 -3.55 6.10
C ASP A 86 9.75 -2.97 7.07
N PHE A 87 10.15 -2.04 7.94
CA PHE A 87 9.20 -1.35 8.82
C PHE A 87 8.19 -0.47 8.07
N LEU A 88 8.44 -0.16 6.79
CA LEU A 88 7.54 0.59 5.92
C LEU A 88 6.38 -0.27 5.39
N ASP A 89 6.51 -1.59 5.45
CA ASP A 89 5.56 -2.54 4.86
C ASP A 89 4.13 -2.37 5.39
N SER A 90 3.99 -1.95 6.65
CA SER A 90 2.69 -1.76 7.29
C SER A 90 1.93 -0.52 6.83
N ILE A 91 2.59 0.42 6.15
CA ILE A 91 1.96 1.70 5.75
C ILE A 91 0.92 1.41 4.66
N LYS A 92 -0.35 1.70 4.96
CA LYS A 92 -1.48 1.52 4.05
C LYS A 92 -1.91 2.81 3.37
N TYR A 93 -1.72 3.94 4.05
CA TYR A 93 -2.27 5.21 3.60
C TYR A 93 -1.35 6.39 3.87
N VAL A 94 -1.25 7.30 2.90
CA VAL A 94 -0.53 8.57 3.02
C VAL A 94 -1.45 9.73 2.62
N SER A 95 -1.71 10.66 3.53
CA SER A 95 -2.62 11.79 3.27
C SER A 95 -2.00 12.91 2.44
N GLY A 96 -0.68 13.03 2.43
CA GLY A 96 0.08 13.98 1.62
C GLY A 96 0.70 13.32 0.39
N TYR A 97 1.96 13.65 0.11
CA TYR A 97 2.76 13.04 -0.94
C TYR A 97 3.73 11.97 -0.41
N VAL A 98 4.27 11.16 -1.32
CA VAL A 98 5.39 10.27 -1.09
C VAL A 98 6.60 10.80 -1.85
N LEU A 99 7.71 11.03 -1.15
CA LEU A 99 8.98 11.44 -1.73
C LEU A 99 10.05 10.42 -1.41
N ILE A 100 10.63 9.84 -2.44
CA ILE A 100 11.75 8.93 -2.39
C ILE A 100 12.90 9.56 -3.17
N GLY A 101 14.06 9.68 -2.54
CA GLY A 101 15.23 10.08 -3.32
C GLY A 101 16.48 10.31 -2.51
N LEU A 102 17.62 10.48 -3.20
CA LEU A 102 18.94 10.38 -2.55
C LEU A 102 19.02 9.06 -1.77
N SER A 103 18.68 7.95 -2.44
CA SER A 103 18.64 6.59 -1.88
C SER A 103 19.65 5.71 -2.61
N THR A 104 20.91 6.12 -2.58
CA THR A 104 21.99 5.58 -3.41
C THR A 104 22.64 4.34 -2.79
N GLN A 105 22.33 4.03 -1.52
CA GLN A 105 22.81 2.84 -0.78
C GLN A 105 21.68 1.87 -0.44
N VAL A 106 20.54 1.98 -1.12
CA VAL A 106 19.35 1.14 -0.91
C VAL A 106 18.92 0.55 -2.23
N GLU A 107 18.74 -0.77 -2.28
CA GLU A 107 18.29 -1.45 -3.50
C GLU A 107 16.77 -1.66 -3.55
N ARG A 108 16.10 -1.76 -2.40
CA ARG A 108 14.67 -2.07 -2.30
C ARG A 108 13.95 -1.19 -1.28
N ILE A 109 12.78 -0.67 -1.66
CA ILE A 109 11.84 0.00 -0.75
C ILE A 109 10.51 -0.78 -0.76
N PRO A 110 10.16 -1.49 0.33
CA PRO A 110 8.95 -2.30 0.41
C PRO A 110 7.79 -1.50 1.02
N LEU A 111 6.86 -1.07 0.16
CA LEU A 111 5.59 -0.45 0.57
C LEU A 111 4.44 -1.40 0.18
N MET A 112 4.52 -2.67 0.63
CA MET A 112 3.64 -3.73 0.10
C MET A 112 2.18 -3.56 0.50
N SER A 113 1.91 -2.87 1.61
CA SER A 113 0.55 -2.58 2.06
C SER A 113 0.02 -1.23 1.60
N LEU A 114 0.81 -0.39 0.91
CA LEU A 114 0.39 0.96 0.54
C LEU A 114 -0.72 0.90 -0.50
N GLU A 115 -1.90 1.39 -0.15
CA GLU A 115 -3.10 1.34 -0.99
C GLU A 115 -3.44 2.69 -1.62
N VAL A 116 -3.25 3.79 -0.89
CA VAL A 116 -3.67 5.13 -1.33
C VAL A 116 -2.66 6.21 -0.96
N ILE A 117 -2.38 7.08 -1.93
CA ILE A 117 -1.70 8.38 -1.74
C ILE A 117 -2.68 9.49 -2.12
N ARG A 118 -3.09 10.32 -1.16
CA ARG A 118 -4.11 11.34 -1.43
C ARG A 118 -3.59 12.55 -2.18
N GLY A 119 -2.38 13.00 -1.87
CA GLY A 119 -1.87 14.27 -2.37
C GLY A 119 -2.68 15.48 -1.87
N ASN A 120 -3.20 15.47 -0.62
CA ASN A 120 -3.79 16.69 -0.05
C ASN A 120 -2.75 17.80 0.10
N HIS A 121 -1.49 17.40 0.33
CA HIS A 121 -0.30 18.21 0.05
C HIS A 121 0.49 17.54 -1.08
N THR A 122 1.07 18.35 -1.95
CA THR A 122 1.90 17.90 -3.08
C THR A 122 3.30 18.49 -2.97
N TYR A 123 4.28 17.80 -3.53
CA TYR A 123 5.64 18.29 -3.65
C TYR A 123 5.78 19.09 -4.95
N ARG A 124 6.18 20.36 -4.86
CA ARG A 124 6.21 21.27 -6.01
C ARG A 124 7.60 21.34 -6.62
N ILE A 125 7.73 20.92 -7.88
CA ILE A 125 8.99 20.98 -8.66
C ILE A 125 8.72 21.72 -9.96
N GLN A 126 9.48 22.79 -10.24
CA GLN A 126 9.38 23.58 -11.47
C GLN A 126 7.95 24.08 -11.80
N GLY A 127 7.15 24.36 -10.78
CA GLY A 127 5.76 24.85 -10.93
C GLY A 127 4.70 23.75 -11.02
N GLU A 128 5.12 22.48 -11.13
CA GLU A 128 4.24 21.32 -11.17
C GLU A 128 4.10 20.68 -9.79
N GLU A 129 2.94 20.07 -9.53
CA GLU A 129 2.57 19.48 -8.24
C GLU A 129 2.55 17.95 -8.31
N TYR A 130 3.36 17.30 -7.48
CA TYR A 130 3.53 15.85 -7.47
C TYR A 130 3.05 15.20 -6.16
N ALA A 131 2.37 14.07 -6.26
CA ALA A 131 2.00 13.23 -5.12
C ALA A 131 2.93 12.03 -4.93
N LEU A 132 3.64 11.62 -5.97
CA LEU A 132 4.72 10.64 -5.89
C LEU A 132 5.94 11.18 -6.63
N VAL A 133 7.08 11.24 -5.95
CA VAL A 133 8.36 11.62 -6.54
C VAL A 133 9.39 10.56 -6.18
N VAL A 134 10.01 9.97 -7.19
CA VAL A 134 11.12 9.04 -7.04
C VAL A 134 12.28 9.58 -7.86
N ALA A 135 13.34 10.06 -7.19
CA ALA A 135 14.42 10.71 -7.91
C ALA A 135 15.81 10.54 -7.29
N LEU A 136 16.85 10.67 -8.11
CA LEU A 136 18.25 10.70 -7.66
C LEU A 136 18.62 9.45 -6.84
N THR A 137 18.36 8.26 -7.38
CA THR A 137 18.56 6.99 -6.66
C THR A 137 19.89 6.31 -6.97
N SER A 138 20.76 6.95 -7.77
CA SER A 138 22.17 6.56 -7.88
C SER A 138 23.08 7.77 -8.12
N ARG A 139 24.37 7.62 -7.82
CA ARG A 139 25.39 8.68 -7.96
C ARG A 139 26.12 8.63 -9.29
N ASP A 140 26.17 7.47 -9.92
CA ASP A 140 27.06 7.19 -11.03
C ASP A 140 26.32 7.11 -12.36
N THR A 141 27.03 7.44 -13.43
CA THR A 141 26.56 7.28 -14.82
C THR A 141 26.50 5.82 -15.25
N THR A 142 27.31 4.95 -14.63
CA THR A 142 27.26 3.48 -14.73
C THR A 142 27.10 2.87 -13.34
N PRO A 143 25.89 2.94 -12.78
CA PRO A 143 25.67 2.65 -11.37
C PRO A 143 25.74 1.16 -11.08
N VAL A 144 26.50 0.80 -10.05
CA VAL A 144 26.53 -0.56 -9.49
C VAL A 144 25.52 -0.69 -8.34
N MET A 145 25.30 0.40 -7.60
CA MET A 145 24.43 0.47 -6.43
C MET A 145 23.41 1.61 -6.56
N GLY A 146 22.23 1.40 -5.98
CA GLY A 146 21.10 2.32 -6.00
C GLY A 146 19.77 1.58 -6.03
N LEU A 147 18.66 2.32 -6.06
CA LEU A 147 17.31 1.75 -6.01
C LEU A 147 17.02 0.93 -7.29
N ARG A 148 16.74 -0.36 -7.10
CA ARG A 148 16.38 -1.32 -8.15
C ARG A 148 14.90 -1.67 -8.14
N HIS A 149 14.34 -1.73 -6.93
CA HIS A 149 13.04 -2.32 -6.66
C HIS A 149 12.19 -1.39 -5.80
N LEU A 150 11.07 -0.95 -6.35
CA LEU A 150 10.06 -0.16 -5.64
C LEU A 150 8.76 -0.97 -5.63
N HIS A 151 8.42 -1.53 -4.48
CA HIS A 151 7.29 -2.46 -4.39
C HIS A 151 6.06 -1.77 -3.81
N MET A 152 5.02 -1.61 -4.62
CA MET A 152 3.70 -1.11 -4.20
C MET A 152 2.53 -1.94 -4.80
N PRO A 153 2.54 -3.28 -4.68
CA PRO A 153 1.54 -4.15 -5.32
C PRO A 153 0.08 -3.79 -5.01
N LYS A 154 -0.19 -3.25 -3.83
CA LYS A 154 -1.55 -2.86 -3.40
C LYS A 154 -1.92 -1.41 -3.71
N LEU A 155 -1.04 -0.62 -4.34
CA LEU A 155 -1.33 0.78 -4.63
C LEU A 155 -2.42 0.86 -5.70
N LYS A 156 -3.59 1.33 -5.29
CA LYS A 156 -4.79 1.40 -6.12
C LYS A 156 -5.12 2.83 -6.52
N GLU A 157 -4.69 3.83 -5.75
CA GLU A 157 -5.07 5.21 -6.04
C GLU A 157 -4.02 6.26 -5.64
N ILE A 158 -3.77 7.17 -6.58
CA ILE A 158 -3.19 8.49 -6.34
C ILE A 158 -4.26 9.55 -6.64
N SER A 159 -4.86 10.11 -5.58
CA SER A 159 -6.09 10.91 -5.72
C SER A 159 -5.86 12.29 -6.36
N ARG A 160 -4.72 12.94 -6.08
CA ARG A 160 -4.31 14.26 -6.58
C ARG A 160 -2.82 14.28 -6.90
N GLY A 161 -2.33 15.30 -7.61
CA GLY A 161 -0.92 15.45 -7.98
C GLY A 161 -0.48 14.51 -9.11
N LYS A 162 0.70 14.80 -9.65
CA LYS A 162 1.41 14.02 -10.67
C LYS A 162 2.38 13.01 -10.02
N VAL A 163 2.92 12.12 -10.83
CA VAL A 163 3.96 11.14 -10.50
C VAL A 163 5.23 11.51 -11.25
N MET A 164 6.37 11.49 -10.57
CA MET A 164 7.67 11.81 -11.16
C MET A 164 8.65 10.67 -10.93
N PHE A 165 9.26 10.19 -12.02
CA PHE A 165 10.46 9.36 -11.98
C PHE A 165 11.59 10.10 -12.70
N SER A 166 12.63 10.46 -11.95
CA SER A 166 13.78 11.17 -12.52
C SER A 166 15.13 10.77 -11.95
N GLN A 167 16.05 10.36 -12.81
CA GLN A 167 17.42 9.94 -12.46
C GLN A 167 17.41 8.68 -11.58
N ASN A 168 16.70 7.65 -12.04
CA ASN A 168 16.63 6.31 -11.44
C ASN A 168 17.19 5.24 -12.37
N PRO A 169 18.50 5.23 -12.64
CA PRO A 169 19.09 4.42 -13.71
C PRO A 169 19.06 2.90 -13.48
N LEU A 170 18.82 2.45 -12.25
CA LEU A 170 18.73 1.03 -11.88
C LEU A 170 17.31 0.55 -11.59
N LEU A 171 16.35 1.48 -11.51
CA LEU A 171 14.97 1.15 -11.18
C LEU A 171 14.34 0.36 -12.32
N SER A 172 13.55 -0.64 -11.98
CA SER A 172 12.90 -1.56 -12.91
C SER A 172 11.41 -1.71 -12.58
N HIS A 173 10.67 -2.30 -13.51
CA HIS A 173 9.26 -2.66 -13.44
C HIS A 173 8.30 -1.47 -13.40
N MET A 174 8.76 -0.24 -13.64
CA MET A 174 7.86 0.92 -13.68
C MET A 174 7.08 0.96 -15.01
N GLY A 175 7.60 0.32 -16.06
CA GLY A 175 6.88 0.11 -17.32
C GLY A 175 5.70 -0.84 -17.17
N THR A 176 5.87 -1.93 -16.40
CA THR A 176 4.85 -2.98 -16.24
C THR A 176 3.68 -2.59 -15.34
N VAL A 177 3.67 -1.39 -14.75
CA VAL A 177 2.58 -0.90 -13.89
C VAL A 177 1.59 -0.09 -14.73
N ALA A 178 0.30 -0.40 -14.60
CA ALA A 178 -0.80 0.37 -15.18
C ALA A 178 -1.05 1.64 -14.37
N TRP A 179 -0.22 2.66 -14.62
CA TRP A 179 -0.26 3.95 -13.91
C TRP A 179 -1.49 4.78 -14.22
N ASP A 180 -2.07 4.64 -15.41
CA ASP A 180 -3.33 5.26 -15.78
C ASP A 180 -4.45 4.85 -14.81
N ILE A 181 -4.52 3.57 -14.42
CA ILE A 181 -5.49 3.09 -13.42
C ILE A 181 -5.26 3.79 -12.06
N ILE A 182 -4.02 3.78 -11.57
CA ILE A 182 -3.64 4.36 -10.27
C ILE A 182 -3.90 5.88 -10.25
N THR A 183 -3.66 6.56 -11.37
CA THR A 183 -3.78 8.01 -11.48
C THR A 183 -5.16 8.49 -11.95
N ARG A 184 -6.16 7.59 -11.98
CA ARG A 184 -7.55 7.88 -12.39
C ARG A 184 -7.66 8.38 -13.84
N GLY A 185 -6.92 7.72 -14.72
CA GLY A 185 -6.83 7.95 -16.15
C GLY A 185 -6.48 9.39 -16.53
N ARG A 186 -5.57 9.99 -15.76
CA ARG A 186 -4.99 11.30 -16.07
C ARG A 186 -3.72 11.08 -16.91
N PRO A 187 -3.77 11.16 -18.26
CA PRO A 187 -2.64 10.80 -19.12
C PRO A 187 -1.39 11.66 -18.89
N ASP A 188 -1.56 12.94 -18.57
CA ASP A 188 -0.45 13.89 -18.31
C ASP A 188 0.04 13.86 -16.86
N SER A 189 -0.36 12.84 -16.09
CA SER A 189 -0.01 12.76 -14.67
C SER A 189 1.35 12.14 -14.40
N MET A 190 2.06 11.62 -15.41
CA MET A 190 3.39 11.05 -15.24
C MET A 190 4.46 11.88 -15.95
N TYR A 191 5.48 12.29 -15.20
CA TYR A 191 6.73 12.82 -15.74
C TYR A 191 7.83 11.78 -15.60
N LEU A 192 8.39 11.37 -16.74
CA LEU A 192 9.41 10.34 -16.82
C LEU A 192 10.63 10.93 -17.53
N SER A 193 11.78 10.92 -16.86
CA SER A 193 13.06 11.22 -17.51
C SER A 193 13.98 10.01 -17.64
N ASP A 194 13.53 8.82 -17.21
CA ASP A 194 14.32 7.60 -17.15
C ASP A 194 13.82 6.56 -18.17
N GLU A 195 14.33 6.61 -19.41
CA GLU A 195 13.88 5.71 -20.50
C GLU A 195 14.06 4.21 -20.18
N LYS A 196 15.07 3.86 -19.35
CA LYS A 196 15.35 2.46 -18.98
C LYS A 196 14.38 1.89 -17.97
N ALA A 197 13.92 2.67 -16.99
CA ALA A 197 13.02 2.20 -15.94
C ALA A 197 11.62 1.82 -16.46
N PHE A 198 11.31 2.22 -17.68
CA PHE A 198 10.05 1.94 -18.39
C PHE A 198 10.26 1.03 -19.62
N SER A 199 11.45 0.43 -19.76
CA SER A 199 11.72 -0.49 -20.87
C SER A 199 11.06 -1.85 -20.62
N PHE A 200 9.88 -2.05 -21.22
CA PHE A 200 9.16 -3.33 -21.22
C PHE A 200 9.96 -4.51 -21.79
N LYS A 201 11.04 -4.27 -22.55
CA LYS A 201 11.72 -5.32 -23.32
C LYS A 201 12.50 -6.31 -22.46
N ASP A 202 12.91 -5.91 -21.26
CA ASP A 202 13.76 -6.72 -20.39
C ASP A 202 13.06 -7.11 -19.07
N GLU A 203 11.84 -6.65 -18.85
CA GLU A 203 11.09 -6.82 -17.60
C GLU A 203 10.06 -7.94 -17.76
N VAL A 204 10.13 -8.96 -16.90
CA VAL A 204 9.29 -10.15 -16.98
C VAL A 204 8.45 -10.26 -15.72
N CYS A 205 7.15 -10.02 -15.85
CA CYS A 205 6.21 -10.28 -14.78
C CYS A 205 5.99 -11.79 -14.57
N PRO A 206 5.68 -12.22 -13.33
CA PRO A 206 5.22 -13.57 -13.06
C PRO A 206 4.02 -13.94 -13.92
N VAL A 207 3.95 -15.20 -14.36
CA VAL A 207 2.82 -15.72 -15.17
C VAL A 207 1.47 -15.54 -14.48
N VAL A 208 1.44 -15.58 -13.14
CA VAL A 208 0.23 -15.38 -12.34
C VAL A 208 -0.30 -13.93 -12.41
N CYS A 209 0.55 -12.95 -12.75
CA CYS A 209 0.16 -11.55 -12.90
C CYS A 209 -0.44 -11.23 -14.28
N LYS A 210 -0.74 -12.25 -15.09
CA LYS A 210 -1.33 -12.08 -16.41
C LYS A 210 -2.79 -11.66 -16.28
N VAL A 211 -3.13 -10.50 -16.85
CA VAL A 211 -4.47 -9.92 -16.85
C VAL A 211 -5.20 -10.26 -18.16
N ASP A 212 -4.49 -10.18 -19.29
CA ASP A 212 -4.99 -10.52 -20.63
C ASP A 212 -3.88 -11.22 -21.45
N GLU A 213 -4.16 -11.70 -22.66
CA GLU A 213 -3.22 -12.43 -23.52
C GLU A 213 -1.87 -11.74 -23.67
N ASP A 214 -1.88 -10.41 -23.79
CA ASP A 214 -0.70 -9.56 -24.00
C ASP A 214 -0.42 -8.59 -22.83
N LEU A 215 -1.18 -8.69 -21.73
CA LEU A 215 -1.07 -7.76 -20.60
C LEU A 215 -0.72 -8.51 -19.31
N SER A 216 0.43 -8.18 -18.73
CA SER A 216 0.80 -8.60 -17.38
C SER A 216 1.28 -7.40 -16.59
N LEU A 217 0.74 -7.24 -15.38
CA LEU A 217 0.96 -6.06 -14.55
C LEU A 217 1.62 -6.43 -13.22
N CYS A 218 2.80 -5.89 -12.97
CA CYS A 218 3.57 -6.21 -11.77
C CYS A 218 4.51 -5.09 -11.35
N TRP A 219 4.94 -5.15 -10.09
CA TRP A 219 5.94 -4.27 -9.48
C TRP A 219 7.31 -4.96 -9.33
N GLY A 220 7.45 -6.19 -9.86
CA GLY A 220 8.66 -7.00 -9.77
C GLY A 220 8.43 -8.47 -10.16
N GLU A 221 9.46 -9.28 -9.99
CA GLU A 221 9.53 -10.67 -10.48
C GLU A 221 8.87 -11.71 -9.56
N GLU A 222 8.41 -11.31 -8.37
CA GLU A 222 7.81 -12.22 -7.39
C GLU A 222 6.28 -12.31 -7.55
N PRO A 223 5.65 -13.49 -7.35
CA PRO A 223 4.20 -13.66 -7.48
C PRO A 223 3.34 -12.75 -6.58
N ASN A 224 3.85 -12.32 -5.44
CA ASN A 224 3.19 -11.37 -4.53
C ASN A 224 3.36 -9.89 -4.95
N LEU A 225 4.07 -9.62 -6.04
CA LEU A 225 4.28 -8.30 -6.62
C LEU A 225 3.39 -8.02 -7.83
N CYS A 226 2.40 -8.87 -8.12
CA CYS A 226 1.37 -8.53 -9.09
C CYS A 226 0.67 -7.23 -8.69
N GLN A 227 0.36 -6.39 -9.67
CA GLN A 227 -0.44 -5.19 -9.41
C GLN A 227 -1.88 -5.61 -9.08
N ASP A 228 -2.37 -5.26 -7.90
CA ASP A 228 -3.74 -5.52 -7.47
C ASP A 228 -4.68 -4.50 -8.14
N VAL A 229 -5.13 -4.82 -9.36
CA VAL A 229 -6.04 -4.00 -10.15
C VAL A 229 -7.40 -4.67 -10.35
N VAL A 230 -8.45 -3.86 -10.25
CA VAL A 230 -9.78 -4.21 -10.76
C VAL A 230 -9.86 -3.65 -12.17
N VAL A 231 -9.55 -4.48 -13.18
CA VAL A 231 -9.65 -4.05 -14.58
C VAL A 231 -11.11 -4.09 -15.02
N GLY A 232 -11.71 -2.91 -15.13
CA GLY A 232 -13.06 -2.71 -15.66
C GLY A 232 -13.05 -1.61 -16.71
N TYR A 233 -13.60 -1.90 -17.89
CA TYR A 233 -13.83 -0.88 -18.90
C TYR A 233 -14.98 0.01 -18.46
N CYS A 234 -14.67 1.23 -18.03
CA CYS A 234 -15.68 2.20 -17.68
C CYS A 234 -16.16 2.96 -18.90
N ASN A 235 -17.43 3.37 -18.89
CA ASN A 235 -17.92 4.35 -19.83
C ASN A 235 -17.15 5.67 -19.69
N GLU A 236 -16.92 6.36 -20.80
CA GLU A 236 -16.20 7.65 -20.84
C GLU A 236 -16.81 8.71 -19.91
N THR A 237 -18.12 8.61 -19.60
CA THR A 237 -18.83 9.51 -18.69
C THR A 237 -18.47 9.32 -17.22
N CYS A 238 -17.94 8.16 -16.81
CA CYS A 238 -17.81 7.78 -15.40
C CYS A 238 -16.58 8.32 -14.67
N GLY A 239 -15.77 9.16 -15.31
CA GLY A 239 -14.57 9.73 -14.67
C GLY A 239 -13.63 8.66 -14.11
N TRP A 240 -13.54 7.51 -14.82
CA TRP A 240 -12.67 6.35 -14.56
C TRP A 240 -13.07 5.39 -13.44
N ARG A 241 -14.22 5.58 -12.78
CA ARG A 241 -14.69 4.64 -11.75
C ARG A 241 -16.08 4.14 -12.06
N CYS A 242 -16.21 2.83 -12.17
CA CYS A 242 -17.46 2.19 -12.50
C CYS A 242 -17.55 0.81 -11.85
N TYR A 243 -18.78 0.33 -11.74
CA TYR A 243 -19.09 -1.06 -11.36
C TYR A 243 -19.61 -1.88 -12.56
N GLY A 244 -19.52 -1.30 -13.78
CA GLY A 244 -19.91 -1.92 -15.03
C GLY A 244 -19.64 -1.01 -16.24
N PRO A 245 -19.79 -1.51 -17.48
CA PRO A 245 -19.40 -0.81 -18.70
C PRO A 245 -20.41 0.23 -19.22
N GLU A 246 -21.64 0.19 -18.69
CA GLU A 246 -22.73 1.07 -19.12
C GLU A 246 -22.59 2.49 -18.54
N ALA A 247 -23.20 3.48 -19.20
CA ALA A 247 -23.04 4.90 -18.86
C ALA A 247 -23.67 5.31 -17.52
N ASP A 248 -24.56 4.49 -16.98
CA ASP A 248 -25.21 4.63 -15.68
C ASP A 248 -24.48 3.86 -14.56
N ASN A 249 -23.48 3.04 -14.89
CA ASN A 249 -22.71 2.26 -13.93
C ASN A 249 -21.53 3.01 -13.32
N CYS A 250 -21.64 4.34 -13.19
CA CYS A 250 -20.59 5.18 -12.63
C CYS A 250 -20.63 5.16 -11.11
N CYS A 251 -19.45 5.14 -10.48
CA CYS A 251 -19.35 5.24 -9.03
C CYS A 251 -19.70 6.63 -8.51
N HIS A 252 -20.07 6.71 -7.23
CA HIS A 252 -20.23 7.98 -6.54
C HIS A 252 -18.93 8.81 -6.58
N PRO A 253 -18.97 10.15 -6.70
CA PRO A 253 -17.77 11.00 -6.73
C PRO A 253 -16.88 10.92 -5.47
N ASP A 254 -17.45 10.45 -4.36
CA ASP A 254 -16.77 10.23 -3.08
C ASP A 254 -16.21 8.81 -2.94
N CYS A 255 -16.30 7.97 -3.98
CA CYS A 255 -15.60 6.69 -4.03
C CYS A 255 -14.16 6.86 -4.53
N ALA A 256 -13.26 6.13 -3.89
CA ALA A 256 -11.91 5.81 -4.33
C ALA A 256 -11.83 4.33 -4.74
N VAL A 257 -10.87 3.99 -5.61
CA VAL A 257 -10.62 2.64 -6.14
C VAL A 257 -11.75 2.07 -7.02
N GLY A 258 -12.99 2.03 -6.53
CA GLY A 258 -14.15 1.48 -7.22
C GLY A 258 -15.39 1.45 -6.32
N CYS A 259 -16.45 0.81 -6.77
CA CYS A 259 -17.71 0.70 -6.05
C CYS A 259 -18.46 -0.57 -6.48
N THR A 260 -19.50 -0.93 -5.73
CA THR A 260 -20.47 -1.98 -6.09
C THR A 260 -21.78 -1.41 -6.62
N GLY A 261 -21.94 -0.08 -6.59
CA GLY A 261 -23.13 0.64 -7.03
C GLY A 261 -22.92 2.16 -7.03
N PRO A 262 -23.93 2.95 -7.41
CA PRO A 262 -23.79 4.39 -7.62
C PRO A 262 -23.83 5.21 -6.32
N GLY A 263 -24.21 4.61 -5.19
CA GLY A 263 -24.35 5.31 -3.91
C GLY A 263 -23.03 5.54 -3.16
N PRO A 264 -22.94 6.57 -2.31
CA PRO A 264 -21.76 6.84 -1.47
C PRO A 264 -21.47 5.76 -0.42
N GLN A 265 -22.43 4.91 -0.09
CA GLN A 265 -22.29 3.75 0.80
C GLN A 265 -21.81 2.49 0.08
N GLU A 266 -21.74 2.52 -1.24
CA GLU A 266 -21.37 1.37 -2.09
C GLU A 266 -19.91 1.49 -2.57
N CYS A 267 -19.13 2.40 -2.01
CA CYS A 267 -17.73 2.56 -2.34
C CYS A 267 -16.88 1.43 -1.74
N LEU A 268 -15.90 0.94 -2.51
CA LEU A 268 -14.91 0.00 -1.98
C LEU A 268 -13.98 0.69 -0.97
N VAL A 269 -13.61 1.93 -1.26
CA VAL A 269 -12.79 2.79 -0.39
C VAL A 269 -13.36 4.21 -0.47
N CYS A 270 -13.49 4.90 0.66
CA CYS A 270 -13.90 6.30 0.64
C CYS A 270 -12.80 7.19 0.07
N LYS A 271 -13.16 8.24 -0.68
CA LYS A 271 -12.22 9.20 -1.27
C LYS A 271 -11.71 10.24 -0.27
N ASP A 272 -12.45 10.57 0.76
CA ASP A 272 -11.99 11.50 1.78
C ASP A 272 -12.20 10.86 3.17
N TYR A 273 -13.45 10.75 3.63
CA TYR A 273 -13.77 10.17 4.94
C TYR A 273 -14.98 9.23 4.87
N MET A 274 -15.08 8.32 5.85
CA MET A 274 -16.25 7.48 6.11
C MET A 274 -17.00 8.00 7.34
N LEU A 275 -18.31 8.17 7.22
CA LEU A 275 -19.21 8.50 8.32
C LEU A 275 -20.43 7.58 8.26
N ASP A 276 -20.68 6.80 9.32
CA ASP A 276 -21.85 5.93 9.42
C ASP A 276 -22.07 5.04 8.16
N GLU A 277 -20.99 4.44 7.65
CA GLU A 277 -20.94 3.60 6.43
C GLU A 277 -21.11 4.35 5.09
N GLU A 278 -21.20 5.67 5.12
CA GLU A 278 -21.29 6.51 3.93
C GLU A 278 -19.97 7.26 3.70
N CYS A 279 -19.50 7.30 2.44
CA CYS A 279 -18.35 8.11 2.08
C CYS A 279 -18.75 9.59 1.92
N VAL A 280 -18.04 10.45 2.64
CA VAL A 280 -18.30 11.89 2.68
C VAL A 280 -17.03 12.68 2.32
N GLY A 281 -17.19 13.76 1.56
CA GLY A 281 -16.09 14.66 1.20
C GLY A 281 -15.51 15.45 2.39
N TYR A 282 -16.28 15.64 3.47
CA TYR A 282 -15.84 16.33 4.68
C TYR A 282 -16.62 15.85 5.90
N CYS A 283 -16.00 15.93 7.08
CA CYS A 283 -16.67 15.61 8.33
C CYS A 283 -17.68 16.71 8.72
N PRO A 284 -18.99 16.41 8.85
CA PRO A 284 -20.03 17.39 9.14
C PRO A 284 -19.94 17.95 10.56
N ALA A 285 -20.75 18.97 10.85
CA ALA A 285 -20.79 19.59 12.16
C ALA A 285 -21.05 18.54 13.28
N LYS A 286 -20.37 18.72 14.42
CA LYS A 286 -20.34 17.78 15.55
C LYS A 286 -19.56 16.47 15.29
N THR A 287 -18.77 16.41 14.23
CA THR A 287 -17.79 15.35 14.00
C THR A 287 -16.39 15.94 13.75
N TYR A 288 -15.36 15.12 13.86
CA TYR A 288 -13.97 15.47 13.54
C TYR A 288 -13.28 14.34 12.76
N PRO A 289 -12.31 14.65 11.88
CA PRO A 289 -11.59 13.64 11.13
C PRO A 289 -10.60 12.89 12.03
N LYS A 290 -10.62 11.56 11.94
CA LYS A 290 -9.63 10.66 12.53
C LYS A 290 -9.28 9.59 11.49
N MET A 291 -8.04 9.61 10.99
CA MET A 291 -7.63 8.78 9.86
C MET A 291 -8.58 8.96 8.65
N GLN A 292 -9.17 7.86 8.15
CA GLN A 292 -10.18 7.87 7.09
C GLN A 292 -11.63 7.92 7.60
N THR A 293 -11.87 8.24 8.87
CA THR A 293 -13.22 8.23 9.46
C THR A 293 -13.59 9.57 10.06
N CYS A 294 -14.89 9.87 10.10
CA CYS A 294 -15.43 10.97 10.88
C CYS A 294 -15.95 10.45 12.21
N VAL A 295 -15.43 10.98 13.31
CA VAL A 295 -15.78 10.57 14.66
C VAL A 295 -16.65 11.65 15.30
N ARG A 296 -17.75 11.26 15.95
CA ARG A 296 -18.63 12.18 16.70
C ARG A 296 -17.93 12.64 17.98
N PHE A 297 -18.11 13.91 18.35
CA PHE A 297 -17.63 14.43 19.65
C PHE A 297 -18.28 13.74 20.84
#